data_AF-A0A523GN56-F1
#
_entry.id   AF-A0A523GN56-F1
#
_cell.length_a   1.000
_cell.length_b   1.000
_cell.length_c   1.000
_cell.angle_alpha   90.00
_cell.angle_beta   90.00
_cell.angle_gamma   90.00
#
_symmetry.space_group_name_H-M   'P 1'
#
loop_
_entity.id
_entity.type
_entity.pdbx_description
1 polymer ?
#
loop_
_entity_poly.entity_id
_entity_poly.type
_entity_poly.pdbx_seq_one_letter_code
_entity_poly.pdbx_strand_id
1 'polypeptide(L)'
;MYKFLWFLTVCLFASVLILAAILLTVFEDKPRINRQVILVPEHVKRAKQIIDVHRYLVHPGMTAVARIQSEDVDLAANYLANRFVKGSAQVTLADHSAHVLLSIPTPGNPLGGYLNLEATLIETEGIPKPESVHIGKLVLPDLVTDMFMPQLIRWLRRSPEYRLGLDALQNIRMSRSELKVVYHWKGGFSKVMQASILSEQESEQLFFYHSVLTKNSRRNDKAVTVSLAEILPPLLRLAAERSVKSNAIAENRAAILVVTFYTLGKSLKSLAPDAATWPRPVRRTVTVSGRDDFAKHFMVSATIAAYADTALSDVVGLYKEIEDSRTGSGFSFNDIAADRAGTRFGEKAVASIELAQQLQLRVASGLKDSDLMPPWSDLPESMSEVEFKQRFGGIDAPAYRQMMQEIDQRVSILGVLH
;
A
#
# COMPACT_ATOMS: atom_id res chain seq x y z
N MET A 1 30.90 -56.56 4.47
CA MET A 1 31.07 -55.36 3.62
C MET A 1 29.98 -55.19 2.57
N TYR A 2 29.74 -56.14 1.66
CA TYR A 2 28.77 -55.99 0.56
C TYR A 2 27.32 -55.68 1.02
N LYS A 3 26.81 -56.39 2.05
CA LYS A 3 25.47 -56.13 2.63
C LYS A 3 25.33 -54.74 3.26
N PHE A 4 26.42 -54.23 3.86
CA PHE A 4 26.45 -52.90 4.48
C PHE A 4 26.48 -51.79 3.41
N LEU A 5 27.30 -51.97 2.36
CA LEU A 5 27.36 -51.04 1.24
C LEU A 5 26.01 -50.98 0.49
N TRP A 6 25.37 -52.14 0.28
CA TRP A 6 24.04 -52.21 -0.33
C TRP A 6 22.96 -51.52 0.52
N PHE A 7 22.97 -51.75 1.84
CA PHE A 7 22.07 -51.05 2.76
C PHE A 7 22.27 -49.52 2.70
N LEU A 8 23.51 -49.05 2.69
CA LEU A 8 23.83 -47.62 2.58
C LEU A 8 23.31 -47.02 1.25
N THR A 9 23.50 -47.73 0.14
CA THR A 9 23.01 -47.29 -1.19
C THR A 9 21.49 -47.26 -1.24
N VAL A 10 20.80 -48.24 -0.66
CA VAL A 10 19.34 -48.28 -0.56
C VAL A 10 18.83 -47.13 0.31
N CYS A 11 19.46 -46.86 1.46
CA CYS A 11 19.11 -45.72 2.31
C CYS A 11 19.33 -44.38 1.60
N LEU A 12 20.44 -44.23 0.87
CA LEU A 12 20.72 -43.02 0.10
C LEU A 12 19.68 -42.84 -1.00
N PHE A 13 19.37 -43.88 -1.78
CA PHE A 13 18.38 -43.81 -2.84
C PHE A 13 16.97 -43.53 -2.30
N ALA A 14 16.58 -44.18 -1.21
CA ALA A 14 15.32 -43.90 -0.52
C ALA A 14 15.26 -42.45 -0.01
N SER A 15 16.35 -41.90 0.53
CA SER A 15 16.39 -40.50 0.98
C SER A 15 16.21 -39.52 -0.18
N VAL A 16 16.78 -39.81 -1.36
CA VAL A 16 16.60 -39.00 -2.57
C VAL A 16 15.16 -39.09 -3.07
N LEU A 17 14.55 -40.29 -3.07
CA LEU A 17 13.15 -40.46 -3.45
C LEU A 17 12.19 -39.75 -2.50
N ILE A 18 12.45 -39.81 -1.18
CA ILE A 18 11.67 -39.09 -0.18
C ILE A 18 11.80 -37.58 -0.39
N LEU A 19 13.02 -37.08 -0.62
CA LEU A 19 13.24 -35.66 -0.89
C LEU A 19 12.52 -35.22 -2.17
N ALA A 20 12.57 -36.03 -3.24
CA ALA A 20 11.86 -35.76 -4.48
C ALA A 20 10.33 -35.76 -4.29
N ALA A 21 9.79 -36.71 -3.53
CA ALA A 21 8.37 -36.75 -3.19
C ALA A 21 7.95 -35.52 -2.38
N ILE A 22 8.76 -35.11 -1.38
CA ILE A 22 8.53 -33.90 -0.60
C ILE A 22 8.49 -32.67 -1.52
N LEU A 23 9.48 -32.51 -2.40
CA LEU A 23 9.54 -31.38 -3.33
C LEU A 23 8.31 -31.32 -4.25
N LEU A 24 7.80 -32.48 -4.70
CA LEU A 24 6.57 -32.55 -5.49
C LEU A 24 5.30 -32.19 -4.71
N THR A 25 5.30 -32.33 -3.37
CA THR A 25 4.14 -31.95 -2.52
C THR A 25 4.13 -30.50 -2.07
N VAL A 26 5.30 -29.84 -2.11
CA VAL A 26 5.52 -28.48 -1.62
C VAL A 26 4.99 -27.43 -2.60
N PHE A 27 5.16 -27.67 -3.90
CA PHE A 27 4.70 -26.77 -4.95
C PHE A 27 3.29 -27.15 -5.43
N GLU A 28 2.50 -26.12 -5.75
CA GLU A 28 1.13 -26.26 -6.25
C GLU A 28 0.95 -25.43 -7.53
N ASP A 29 0.05 -25.85 -8.41
CA ASP A 29 -0.20 -25.16 -9.69
C ASP A 29 -0.98 -23.85 -9.52
N LYS A 30 -1.74 -23.72 -8.44
CA LYS A 30 -2.63 -22.59 -8.18
C LYS A 30 -2.31 -21.94 -6.84
N PRO A 31 -2.47 -20.61 -6.73
CA PRO A 31 -2.40 -19.94 -5.45
C PRO A 31 -3.63 -20.29 -4.61
N ARG A 32 -3.46 -20.43 -3.29
CA ARG A 32 -4.59 -20.52 -2.35
C ARG A 32 -5.21 -19.16 -2.07
N ILE A 33 -4.43 -18.09 -2.14
CA ILE A 33 -4.89 -16.71 -2.03
C ILE A 33 -4.29 -15.86 -3.15
N ASN A 34 -5.12 -15.07 -3.83
CA ASN A 34 -4.67 -14.12 -4.83
C ASN A 34 -5.45 -12.81 -4.64
N ARG A 35 -4.77 -11.81 -4.09
CA ARG A 35 -5.35 -10.52 -3.71
C ARG A 35 -4.41 -9.40 -4.09
N GLN A 36 -4.98 -8.34 -4.65
CA GLN A 36 -4.28 -7.09 -4.88
C GLN A 36 -4.14 -6.29 -3.58
N VAL A 37 -3.13 -5.43 -3.52
CA VAL A 37 -2.95 -4.50 -2.41
C VAL A 37 -3.71 -3.23 -2.73
N ILE A 38 -4.76 -2.95 -1.95
CA ILE A 38 -5.56 -1.73 -2.09
C ILE A 38 -5.28 -0.85 -0.88
N LEU A 39 -4.57 0.25 -1.11
CA LEU A 39 -4.31 1.26 -0.09
C LEU A 39 -5.15 2.51 -0.36
N VAL A 40 -5.89 2.92 0.66
CA VAL A 40 -6.71 4.14 0.65
C VAL A 40 -6.21 5.10 1.73
N PRO A 41 -6.52 6.41 1.65
CA PRO A 41 -6.01 7.40 2.60
C PRO A 41 -6.37 7.10 4.06
N GLU A 42 -7.53 6.47 4.32
CA GLU A 42 -7.94 6.05 5.65
C GLU A 42 -6.96 5.04 6.28
N HIS A 43 -6.38 4.14 5.47
CA HIS A 43 -5.35 3.20 5.92
C HIS A 43 -4.08 3.94 6.34
N VAL A 44 -3.67 4.92 5.53
CA VAL A 44 -2.49 5.76 5.81
C VAL A 44 -2.70 6.60 7.08
N LYS A 45 -3.91 7.14 7.27
CA LYS A 45 -4.30 7.87 8.49
C LYS A 45 -4.14 7.00 9.75
N ARG A 46 -4.69 5.78 9.75
CA ARG A 46 -4.60 4.86 10.89
C ARG A 46 -3.14 4.46 11.19
N ALA A 47 -2.37 4.16 10.15
CA ALA A 47 -0.93 3.88 10.30
C ALA A 47 -0.17 5.08 10.89
N LYS A 48 -0.46 6.30 10.41
CA LYS A 48 0.13 7.55 10.94
C LYS A 48 -0.25 7.79 12.40
N GLN A 49 -1.50 7.54 12.79
CA GLN A 49 -1.93 7.69 14.19
C GLN A 49 -1.10 6.82 15.14
N ILE A 50 -0.80 5.58 14.77
CA ILE A 50 0.08 4.70 15.56
C ILE A 50 1.48 5.32 15.71
N ILE A 51 2.04 5.84 14.61
CA ILE A 51 3.36 6.48 14.59
C ILE A 51 3.39 7.77 15.42
N ASP A 52 2.36 8.61 15.32
CA ASP A 52 2.30 9.88 16.03
C ASP A 52 2.10 9.66 17.53
N VAL A 53 1.23 8.73 17.93
CA VAL A 53 1.08 8.32 19.35
C VAL A 53 2.42 7.87 19.91
N HIS A 54 3.17 7.04 19.17
CA HIS A 54 4.51 6.66 19.56
C HIS A 54 5.45 7.88 19.68
N ARG A 55 5.53 8.72 18.64
CA ARG A 55 6.44 9.87 18.59
C ARG A 55 6.21 10.87 19.72
N TYR A 56 4.97 11.15 20.07
CA TYR A 56 4.62 12.17 21.06
C TYR A 56 4.60 11.65 22.49
N LEU A 57 4.28 10.37 22.71
CA LEU A 57 4.08 9.83 24.05
C LEU A 57 5.21 8.89 24.52
N VAL A 58 6.04 8.36 23.63
CA VAL A 58 7.04 7.32 23.96
C VAL A 58 8.46 7.88 23.91
N HIS A 59 9.18 7.74 25.02
CA HIS A 59 10.56 8.20 25.18
C HIS A 59 11.53 7.01 25.35
N PRO A 60 12.82 7.16 24.98
CA PRO A 60 13.80 6.09 25.16
C PRO A 60 13.82 5.57 26.61
N GLY A 61 13.78 4.25 26.78
CA GLY A 61 13.68 3.54 28.05
C GLY A 61 12.26 3.18 28.49
N MET A 62 11.21 3.60 27.75
CA MET A 62 9.83 3.27 28.06
C MET A 62 9.35 1.98 27.38
N THR A 63 8.45 1.26 28.05
CA THR A 63 7.61 0.25 27.41
C THR A 63 6.35 0.90 26.86
N ALA A 64 6.02 0.61 25.61
CA ALA A 64 4.87 1.15 24.91
C ALA A 64 4.05 0.04 24.26
N VAL A 65 2.81 0.37 23.92
CA VAL A 65 1.86 -0.55 23.28
C VAL A 65 1.36 0.07 22.00
N ALA A 66 1.61 -0.59 20.87
CA ALA A 66 0.96 -0.30 19.60
C ALA A 66 -0.29 -1.18 19.47
N ARG A 67 -1.44 -0.57 19.19
CA ARG A 67 -2.69 -1.26 18.90
C ARG A 67 -2.96 -1.15 17.41
N ILE A 68 -3.14 -2.28 16.75
CA ILE A 68 -3.32 -2.37 15.31
C ILE A 68 -4.62 -3.13 15.07
N GLN A 69 -5.54 -2.57 14.27
CA GLN A 69 -6.81 -3.22 13.96
C GLN A 69 -6.58 -4.48 13.12
N SER A 70 -7.45 -5.47 13.23
CA SER A 70 -7.34 -6.73 12.47
C SER A 70 -7.27 -6.51 10.95
N GLU A 71 -8.06 -5.57 10.43
CA GLU A 71 -8.05 -5.16 9.02
C GLU A 71 -6.68 -4.58 8.60
N ASP A 72 -6.07 -3.75 9.45
CA ASP A 72 -4.76 -3.15 9.18
C ASP A 72 -3.63 -4.18 9.26
N VAL A 73 -3.77 -5.21 10.12
CA VAL A 73 -2.82 -6.33 10.18
C VAL A 73 -2.89 -7.18 8.91
N ASP A 74 -4.09 -7.53 8.44
CA ASP A 74 -4.29 -8.26 7.18
C ASP A 74 -3.72 -7.48 5.99
N LEU A 75 -4.05 -6.20 5.90
CA LEU A 75 -3.57 -5.31 4.85
C LEU A 75 -2.05 -5.16 4.87
N ALA A 76 -1.44 -4.95 6.04
CA ALA A 76 0.01 -4.84 6.18
C ALA A 76 0.70 -6.14 5.76
N ALA A 77 0.16 -7.29 6.16
CA ALA A 77 0.70 -8.59 5.76
C ALA A 77 0.63 -8.79 4.23
N ASN A 78 -0.51 -8.46 3.61
CA ASN A 78 -0.67 -8.56 2.16
C ASN A 78 0.26 -7.58 1.41
N TYR A 79 0.41 -6.35 1.91
CA TYR A 79 1.37 -5.37 1.39
C TYR A 79 2.81 -5.91 1.42
N LEU A 80 3.24 -6.47 2.56
CA LEU A 80 4.59 -7.04 2.71
C LEU A 80 4.80 -8.26 1.80
N ALA A 81 3.80 -9.14 1.68
CA ALA A 81 3.86 -10.30 0.79
C ALA A 81 4.02 -9.89 -0.68
N ASN A 82 3.21 -8.93 -1.14
CA ASN A 82 3.34 -8.40 -2.49
C ASN A 82 4.70 -7.74 -2.71
N ARG A 83 5.18 -6.97 -1.72
CA ARG A 83 6.45 -6.26 -1.80
C ARG A 83 7.66 -7.18 -1.92
N PHE A 84 7.77 -8.15 -1.01
CA PHE A 84 9.01 -8.93 -0.84
C PHE A 84 9.03 -10.25 -1.63
N VAL A 85 7.88 -10.87 -1.85
CA VAL A 85 7.78 -12.19 -2.50
C VAL A 85 6.85 -12.18 -3.71
N LYS A 86 6.35 -11.00 -4.14
CA LYS A 86 5.38 -10.86 -5.24
C LYS A 86 4.13 -11.73 -5.07
N GLY A 87 3.84 -12.08 -3.82
CA GLY A 87 2.75 -12.96 -3.44
C GLY A 87 1.55 -12.21 -2.89
N SER A 88 0.62 -12.99 -2.35
CA SER A 88 -0.53 -12.49 -1.59
C SER A 88 -0.55 -13.14 -0.22
N ALA A 89 -0.97 -12.40 0.80
CA ALA A 89 -1.18 -12.92 2.13
C ALA A 89 -2.58 -12.60 2.64
N GLN A 90 -3.03 -13.41 3.59
CA GLN A 90 -4.21 -13.13 4.39
C GLN A 90 -3.91 -13.46 5.85
N VAL A 91 -4.29 -12.56 6.75
CA VAL A 91 -4.17 -12.77 8.20
C VAL A 91 -5.54 -12.59 8.83
N THR A 92 -5.99 -13.63 9.52
CA THR A 92 -7.24 -13.58 10.29
C THR A 92 -6.91 -13.69 11.77
N LEU A 93 -7.16 -12.63 12.54
CA LEU A 93 -6.96 -12.64 13.98
C LEU A 93 -8.11 -13.35 14.69
N ALA A 94 -7.75 -14.16 15.69
CA ALA A 94 -8.66 -14.78 16.63
C ALA A 94 -8.15 -14.53 18.06
N ASP A 95 -8.88 -15.03 19.06
CA ASP A 95 -8.49 -14.88 20.45
C ASP A 95 -7.28 -15.76 20.74
N HIS A 96 -6.15 -15.14 21.11
CA HIS A 96 -4.84 -15.78 21.34
C HIS A 96 -4.18 -16.45 20.12
N SER A 97 -4.71 -16.24 18.91
CA SER A 97 -4.11 -16.80 17.70
C SER A 97 -4.32 -15.94 16.45
N ALA A 98 -3.53 -16.20 15.42
CA ALA A 98 -3.71 -15.63 14.08
C ALA A 98 -3.48 -16.68 13.01
N HIS A 99 -4.44 -16.84 12.10
CA HIS A 99 -4.28 -17.70 10.93
C HIS A 99 -3.65 -16.90 9.80
N VAL A 100 -2.54 -17.41 9.28
CA VAL A 100 -1.76 -16.77 8.21
C VAL A 100 -1.76 -17.68 6.99
N LEU A 101 -2.23 -17.15 5.87
CA LEU A 101 -2.13 -17.76 4.54
C LEU A 101 -1.18 -16.91 3.70
N LEU A 102 -0.27 -17.55 2.97
CA LEU A 102 0.65 -16.90 2.05
C LEU A 102 0.76 -17.72 0.77
N SER A 103 0.59 -17.07 -0.37
CA SER A 103 0.81 -17.66 -1.69
C SER A 103 1.93 -16.93 -2.40
N ILE A 104 3.03 -17.63 -2.68
CA ILE A 104 4.22 -17.09 -3.32
C ILE A 104 4.30 -17.63 -4.76
N PRO A 105 4.31 -16.79 -5.80
CA PRO A 105 4.52 -17.27 -7.17
C PRO A 105 5.95 -17.77 -7.36
N THR A 106 6.11 -18.89 -8.06
CA THR A 106 7.39 -19.50 -8.40
C THR A 106 7.54 -19.62 -9.92
N PRO A 107 7.70 -18.49 -10.64
CA PRO A 107 7.72 -18.47 -12.10
C PRO A 107 8.91 -19.29 -12.63
N GLY A 108 8.66 -20.12 -13.65
CA GLY A 108 9.68 -20.96 -14.27
C GLY A 108 10.03 -22.24 -13.50
N ASN A 109 9.36 -22.53 -12.38
CA ASN A 109 9.54 -23.79 -11.65
C ASN A 109 8.71 -24.92 -12.29
N PRO A 110 9.33 -26.02 -12.76
CA PRO A 110 8.60 -27.14 -13.37
C PRO A 110 7.77 -27.96 -12.37
N LEU A 111 7.99 -27.80 -11.05
CA LEU A 111 7.28 -28.54 -10.01
C LEU A 111 5.94 -27.90 -9.59
N GLY A 112 5.68 -26.66 -10.01
CA GLY A 112 4.45 -25.95 -9.71
C GLY A 112 4.63 -24.43 -9.79
N GLY A 113 3.53 -23.72 -10.07
CA GLY A 113 3.53 -22.27 -10.24
C GLY A 113 3.57 -21.47 -8.94
N TYR A 114 3.31 -22.12 -7.80
CA TYR A 114 3.17 -21.47 -6.50
C TYR A 114 3.71 -22.31 -5.34
N LEU A 115 4.19 -21.61 -4.31
CA LEU A 115 4.45 -22.12 -2.98
C LEU A 115 3.40 -21.56 -2.03
N ASN A 116 2.53 -22.42 -1.52
CA ASN A 116 1.49 -22.04 -0.57
C ASN A 116 1.93 -22.37 0.86
N LEU A 117 1.91 -21.38 1.75
CA LEU A 117 2.20 -21.54 3.17
C LEU A 117 0.95 -21.22 3.98
N GLU A 118 0.69 -22.03 4.99
CA GLU A 118 -0.39 -21.83 5.94
C GLU A 118 0.13 -22.14 7.34
N ALA A 119 -0.14 -21.25 8.30
CA ALA A 119 0.30 -21.43 9.67
C ALA A 119 -0.68 -20.77 10.63
N THR A 120 -0.83 -21.34 11.82
CA THR A 120 -1.53 -20.69 12.93
C THR A 120 -0.50 -20.17 13.92
N LEU A 121 -0.40 -18.86 14.08
CA LEU A 121 0.46 -18.24 15.07
C LEU A 121 -0.26 -18.23 16.42
N ILE A 122 0.31 -18.86 17.43
CA ILE A 122 -0.22 -18.86 18.80
C ILE A 122 0.54 -17.85 19.65
N GLU A 123 -0.22 -17.10 20.44
CA GLU A 123 0.28 -16.14 21.41
C GLU A 123 1.20 -16.80 22.45
N THR A 124 2.34 -16.17 22.72
CA THR A 124 3.30 -16.61 23.75
C THR A 124 3.76 -15.43 24.61
N GLU A 125 4.65 -15.65 25.57
CA GLU A 125 5.24 -14.56 26.35
C GLU A 125 6.10 -13.60 25.50
N GLY A 126 6.49 -13.99 24.28
CA GLY A 126 7.35 -13.22 23.39
C GLY A 126 6.85 -13.19 21.95
N ILE A 127 7.66 -13.74 21.04
CA ILE A 127 7.30 -13.88 19.62
C ILE A 127 6.28 -15.03 19.49
N PRO A 128 5.14 -14.81 18.82
CA PRO A 128 4.16 -15.86 18.55
C PRO A 128 4.81 -17.05 17.86
N LYS A 129 4.43 -18.26 18.27
CA LYS A 129 4.95 -19.49 17.68
C LYS A 129 4.01 -20.02 16.61
N PRO A 130 4.53 -20.46 15.46
CA PRO A 130 3.71 -21.13 14.47
C PRO A 130 3.42 -22.57 14.90
N GLU A 131 2.15 -22.93 14.87
CA GLU A 131 1.61 -24.29 15.00
C GLU A 131 0.90 -24.68 13.70
N SER A 132 0.76 -25.99 13.46
CA SER A 132 0.04 -26.52 12.30
C SER A 132 0.53 -25.90 10.98
N VAL A 133 1.85 -25.91 10.77
CA VAL A 133 2.46 -25.31 9.58
C VAL A 133 2.30 -26.25 8.39
N HIS A 134 1.72 -25.72 7.31
CA HIS A 134 1.57 -26.41 6.04
C HIS A 134 2.39 -25.71 4.97
N ILE A 135 3.12 -26.50 4.18
CA ILE A 135 3.87 -26.06 3.01
C ILE A 135 3.37 -26.87 1.82
N GLY A 136 2.57 -26.24 0.96
CA GLY A 136 1.76 -26.96 -0.03
C GLY A 136 0.91 -28.01 0.68
N LYS A 137 1.05 -29.27 0.27
CA LYS A 137 0.34 -30.40 0.88
C LYS A 137 1.09 -31.03 2.07
N LEU A 138 2.32 -30.58 2.35
CA LEU A 138 3.14 -31.10 3.43
C LEU A 138 2.73 -30.47 4.76
N VAL A 139 2.29 -31.29 5.71
CA VAL A 139 2.13 -30.87 7.11
C VAL A 139 3.48 -31.01 7.80
N LEU A 140 4.01 -29.91 8.32
CA LEU A 140 5.22 -29.94 9.15
C LEU A 140 4.86 -30.33 10.58
N PRO A 141 5.47 -31.39 11.14
CA PRO A 141 5.31 -31.70 12.56
C PRO A 141 5.82 -30.56 13.44
N ASP A 142 5.13 -30.29 14.56
CA ASP A 142 5.49 -29.19 15.47
C ASP A 142 6.92 -29.32 16.03
N LEU A 143 7.43 -30.55 16.16
CA LEU A 143 8.83 -30.78 16.55
C LEU A 143 9.82 -30.15 15.57
N VAL A 144 9.51 -30.20 14.27
CA VAL A 144 10.35 -29.64 13.22
C VAL A 144 10.28 -28.12 13.26
N THR A 145 9.08 -27.55 13.41
CA THR A 145 8.89 -26.10 13.48
C THR A 145 9.60 -25.52 14.71
N ASP A 146 9.43 -26.11 15.89
CA ASP A 146 10.11 -25.69 17.13
C ASP A 146 11.63 -25.76 17.03
N MET A 147 12.18 -26.74 16.30
CA MET A 147 13.63 -26.85 16.08
C MET A 147 14.19 -25.72 15.20
N PHE A 148 13.46 -25.31 14.16
CA PHE A 148 13.92 -24.32 13.20
C PHE A 148 13.61 -22.87 13.59
N MET A 149 12.56 -22.62 14.39
CA MET A 149 12.15 -21.26 14.76
C MET A 149 13.25 -20.42 15.45
N PRO A 150 14.01 -20.95 16.43
CA PRO A 150 15.12 -20.20 17.02
C PRO A 150 16.25 -19.90 16.04
N GLN A 151 16.42 -20.72 14.98
CA GLN A 151 17.41 -20.49 13.94
C GLN A 151 16.97 -19.36 13.01
N LEU A 152 15.69 -19.35 12.62
CA LEU A 152 15.09 -18.28 11.83
C LEU A 152 15.15 -16.93 12.54
N ILE A 153 14.79 -16.87 13.82
CA ILE A 153 14.85 -15.63 14.62
C ILE A 153 16.29 -15.13 14.73
N ARG A 154 17.26 -16.03 14.98
CA ARG A 154 18.69 -15.66 15.02
C ARG A 154 19.18 -15.16 13.65
N TRP A 155 18.73 -15.76 12.57
CA TRP A 155 19.06 -15.33 11.22
C TRP A 155 18.51 -13.93 10.92
N LEU A 156 17.24 -13.67 11.24
CA LEU A 156 16.63 -12.34 11.09
C LEU A 156 17.37 -11.26 11.90
N ARG A 157 17.80 -11.58 13.12
CA ARG A 157 18.58 -10.65 13.97
C ARG A 157 19.97 -10.30 13.43
N ARG A 158 20.48 -11.00 12.41
CA ARG A 158 21.76 -10.63 11.76
C ARG A 158 21.64 -9.35 10.95
N SER A 159 20.46 -9.07 10.40
CA SER A 159 20.22 -7.84 9.64
C SER A 159 19.94 -6.67 10.60
N PRO A 160 20.66 -5.54 10.48
CA PRO A 160 20.44 -4.36 11.34
C PRO A 160 18.99 -3.86 11.32
N GLU A 161 18.32 -3.98 10.17
CA GLU A 161 16.93 -3.58 9.93
C GLU A 161 15.93 -4.31 10.84
N TYR A 162 16.04 -5.64 10.97
CA TYR A 162 15.12 -6.44 11.78
C TYR A 162 15.53 -6.54 13.24
N ARG A 163 16.83 -6.45 13.53
CA ARG A 163 17.37 -6.57 14.90
C ARG A 163 16.73 -5.58 15.86
N LEU A 164 16.61 -4.30 15.46
CA LEU A 164 16.05 -3.26 16.32
C LEU A 164 14.58 -3.54 16.70
N GLY A 165 13.77 -4.00 15.75
CA GLY A 165 12.36 -4.35 15.99
C GLY A 165 12.22 -5.61 16.85
N LEU A 166 12.97 -6.67 16.53
CA LEU A 166 12.91 -7.94 17.25
C LEU A 166 13.44 -7.84 18.70
N ASP A 167 14.44 -6.99 18.95
CA ASP A 167 14.98 -6.78 20.30
C ASP A 167 14.15 -5.80 21.14
N ALA A 168 13.33 -4.96 20.49
CA ALA A 168 12.37 -4.10 21.15
C ALA A 168 11.10 -4.87 21.55
N LEU A 169 10.72 -5.89 20.77
CA LEU A 169 9.50 -6.65 21.02
C LEU A 169 9.54 -7.40 22.36
N GLN A 170 8.54 -7.16 23.20
CA GLN A 170 8.35 -7.87 24.46
C GLN A 170 7.26 -8.93 24.34
N ASN A 171 6.08 -8.56 23.86
CA ASN A 171 4.92 -9.45 23.81
C ASN A 171 3.98 -9.04 22.66
N ILE A 172 3.31 -10.01 22.04
CA ILE A 172 2.24 -9.78 21.08
C ILE A 172 0.97 -10.46 21.58
N ARG A 173 -0.07 -9.67 21.88
CA ARG A 173 -1.40 -10.18 22.25
C ARG A 173 -2.36 -10.10 21.07
N MET A 174 -3.12 -11.17 20.83
CA MET A 174 -4.01 -11.32 19.68
C MET A 174 -5.46 -11.41 20.14
N SER A 175 -6.34 -10.65 19.48
CA SER A 175 -7.79 -10.71 19.65
C SER A 175 -8.47 -10.55 18.29
N ARG A 176 -9.75 -10.89 18.19
CA ARG A 176 -10.52 -10.76 16.94
C ARG A 176 -10.50 -9.36 16.32
N SER A 177 -10.43 -8.31 17.14
CA SER A 177 -10.49 -6.92 16.69
C SER A 177 -9.13 -6.24 16.55
N GLU A 178 -8.12 -6.67 17.31
CA GLU A 178 -6.84 -5.98 17.37
C GLU A 178 -5.65 -6.89 17.72
N LEU A 179 -4.49 -6.48 17.22
CA LEU A 179 -3.16 -6.95 17.60
C LEU A 179 -2.50 -5.91 18.52
N LYS A 180 -2.13 -6.31 19.74
CA LYS A 180 -1.39 -5.46 20.68
C LYS A 180 0.07 -5.86 20.69
N VAL A 181 0.92 -4.96 20.21
CA VAL A 181 2.37 -5.14 20.20
C VAL A 181 2.95 -4.35 21.37
N VAL A 182 3.45 -5.06 22.39
CA VAL A 182 4.16 -4.48 23.52
C VAL A 182 5.65 -4.47 23.20
N TYR A 183 6.28 -3.30 23.24
CA TYR A 183 7.69 -3.15 22.92
C TYR A 183 8.39 -2.18 23.87
N HIS A 184 9.67 -2.43 24.09
CA HIS A 184 10.57 -1.59 24.85
C HIS A 184 11.38 -0.71 23.92
N TRP A 185 11.18 0.61 24.02
CA TRP A 185 11.77 1.57 23.13
C TRP A 185 13.19 1.95 23.57
N LYS A 186 14.19 1.65 22.73
CA LYS A 186 15.60 2.00 22.98
C LYS A 186 16.11 3.20 22.16
N GLY A 187 15.28 3.78 21.28
CA GLY A 187 15.65 4.82 20.32
C GLY A 187 16.28 4.29 19.01
N GLY A 188 16.42 5.13 17.98
CA GLY A 188 17.34 4.88 16.86
C GLY A 188 16.76 4.53 15.47
N PHE A 189 15.45 4.58 15.23
CA PHE A 189 14.87 4.17 13.93
C PHE A 189 15.06 5.15 12.75
N SER A 190 15.70 6.31 12.93
CA SER A 190 15.48 7.46 12.02
C SER A 190 16.35 7.53 10.74
N LYS A 191 17.33 6.64 10.52
CA LYS A 191 18.37 6.88 9.47
C LYS A 191 18.38 5.93 8.27
N VAL A 192 17.63 4.83 8.29
CA VAL A 192 17.81 3.75 7.28
C VAL A 192 16.89 3.90 6.05
N MET A 193 15.90 4.80 6.08
CA MET A 193 14.81 4.82 5.09
C MET A 193 14.92 5.88 3.98
N GLN A 194 16.07 6.54 3.82
CA GLN A 194 16.28 7.68 2.89
C GLN A 194 17.18 7.35 1.68
N ALA A 195 17.37 6.08 1.32
CA ALA A 195 18.07 5.75 0.08
C ALA A 195 17.16 6.07 -1.11
N SER A 196 17.67 6.78 -2.12
CA SER A 196 16.95 7.14 -3.34
C SER A 196 16.23 5.93 -3.94
N ILE A 197 14.90 5.95 -3.84
CA ILE A 197 14.01 4.79 -4.03
C ILE A 197 13.71 4.54 -5.51
N LEU A 198 13.89 5.57 -6.34
CA LEU A 198 13.56 5.53 -7.76
C LEU A 198 14.73 5.02 -8.59
N SER A 199 14.45 4.10 -9.50
CA SER A 199 15.34 3.71 -10.58
C SER A 199 15.59 4.88 -11.55
N GLU A 200 16.66 4.79 -12.34
CA GLU A 200 17.00 5.80 -13.35
C GLU A 200 15.86 5.98 -14.37
N GLN A 201 15.24 4.88 -14.79
CA GLN A 201 14.08 4.89 -15.69
C GLN A 201 12.87 5.62 -15.08
N GLU A 202 12.58 5.41 -13.79
CA GLU A 202 11.48 6.12 -13.12
C GLU A 202 11.78 7.62 -13.02
N SER A 203 13.03 8.00 -12.73
CA SER A 203 13.46 9.40 -12.72
C SER A 203 13.29 10.07 -14.08
N GLU A 204 13.67 9.39 -15.17
CA GLU A 204 13.48 9.87 -16.55
C GLU A 204 12.00 10.06 -16.91
N GLN A 205 11.14 9.11 -16.53
CA GLN A 205 9.69 9.22 -16.75
C GLN A 205 9.10 10.41 -15.99
N LEU A 206 9.48 10.60 -14.72
CA LEU A 206 9.04 11.77 -13.94
C LEU A 206 9.51 13.08 -14.58
N PHE A 207 10.76 13.13 -15.04
CA PHE A 207 11.29 14.31 -15.72
C PHE A 207 10.50 14.63 -16.99
N PHE A 208 10.14 13.61 -17.77
CA PHE A 208 9.34 13.78 -18.99
C PHE A 208 7.98 14.42 -18.69
N TYR A 209 7.18 13.85 -17.79
CA TYR A 209 5.86 14.39 -17.44
C TYR A 209 5.95 15.76 -16.77
N HIS A 210 6.96 15.97 -15.93
CA HIS A 210 7.24 17.27 -15.31
C HIS A 210 7.54 18.35 -16.37
N SER A 211 8.29 18.01 -17.40
CA SER A 211 8.59 18.90 -18.53
C SER A 211 7.36 19.23 -19.36
N VAL A 212 6.51 18.24 -19.62
CA VAL A 212 5.20 18.42 -20.30
C VAL A 212 4.30 19.37 -19.49
N LEU A 213 4.15 19.10 -18.19
CA LEU A 213 3.36 19.94 -17.29
C LEU A 213 3.90 21.37 -17.27
N THR A 214 5.21 21.53 -17.15
CA THR A 214 5.87 22.85 -17.16
C THR A 214 5.59 23.60 -18.46
N LYS A 215 5.70 22.94 -19.62
CA LYS A 215 5.40 23.56 -20.92
C LYS A 215 3.93 23.99 -21.03
N ASN A 216 3.00 23.16 -20.56
CA ASN A 216 1.56 23.48 -20.60
C ASN A 216 1.19 24.59 -19.61
N SER A 217 1.81 24.62 -18.43
CA SER A 217 1.58 25.66 -17.41
C SER A 217 1.97 27.07 -17.89
N ARG A 218 2.81 27.19 -18.93
CA ARG A 218 3.24 28.46 -19.52
C ARG A 218 2.31 29.02 -20.60
N ARG A 219 1.29 28.25 -21.02
CA ARG A 219 0.40 28.65 -22.13
C ARG A 219 -0.61 29.72 -21.75
N ASN A 220 -0.85 29.94 -20.45
CA ASN A 220 -1.86 30.90 -19.99
C ASN A 220 -1.44 31.57 -18.67
N ASP A 221 -0.33 32.30 -18.70
CA ASP A 221 0.37 32.84 -17.51
C ASP A 221 -0.44 33.80 -16.64
N LYS A 222 -1.65 34.21 -17.09
CA LYS A 222 -2.53 35.10 -16.34
C LYS A 222 -3.52 34.37 -15.42
N ALA A 223 -3.75 33.08 -15.63
CA ALA A 223 -4.72 32.33 -14.83
C ALA A 223 -4.13 31.91 -13.47
N VAL A 224 -4.78 32.35 -12.38
CA VAL A 224 -4.40 31.99 -11.00
C VAL A 224 -4.85 30.58 -10.63
N THR A 225 -5.98 30.14 -11.18
CA THR A 225 -6.56 28.81 -10.98
C THR A 225 -6.52 28.00 -12.26
N VAL A 226 -6.54 26.68 -12.13
CA VAL A 226 -6.64 25.74 -13.25
C VAL A 226 -7.41 24.50 -12.81
N SER A 227 -8.32 23.99 -13.63
CA SER A 227 -9.01 22.73 -13.31
C SER A 227 -8.07 21.53 -13.51
N LEU A 228 -8.16 20.53 -12.62
CA LEU A 228 -7.48 19.25 -12.79
C LEU A 228 -7.91 18.55 -14.10
N ALA A 229 -9.16 18.75 -14.53
CA ALA A 229 -9.70 18.27 -15.80
C ALA A 229 -9.03 18.92 -17.02
N GLU A 230 -8.33 20.05 -16.86
CA GLU A 230 -7.50 20.66 -17.90
C GLU A 230 -6.05 20.15 -17.86
N ILE A 231 -5.55 19.77 -16.68
CA ILE A 231 -4.15 19.32 -16.49
C ILE A 231 -3.97 17.87 -16.95
N LEU A 232 -4.87 16.96 -16.56
CA LEU A 232 -4.70 15.53 -16.82
C LEU A 232 -4.70 15.16 -18.32
N PRO A 233 -5.63 15.65 -19.16
CA PRO A 233 -5.72 15.22 -20.57
C PRO A 233 -4.44 15.31 -21.40
N PRO A 234 -3.67 16.44 -21.40
CA PRO A 234 -2.45 16.51 -22.19
C PRO A 234 -1.35 15.55 -21.70
N LEU A 235 -1.29 15.22 -20.41
CA LEU A 235 -0.30 14.28 -19.88
C LEU A 235 -0.68 12.84 -20.24
N LEU A 236 -1.94 12.46 -20.02
CA LEU A 236 -2.40 11.08 -20.26
C LEU A 236 -2.53 10.76 -21.75
N ARG A 237 -2.69 11.76 -22.62
CA ARG A 237 -2.55 11.59 -24.07
C ARG A 237 -1.13 11.15 -24.46
N LEU A 238 -0.11 11.82 -23.91
CA LEU A 238 1.28 11.42 -24.15
C LEU A 238 1.61 10.08 -23.50
N ALA A 239 0.99 9.77 -22.36
CA ALA A 239 1.07 8.44 -21.75
C ALA A 239 0.53 7.37 -22.68
N ALA A 240 -0.63 7.58 -23.33
CA ALA A 240 -1.17 6.66 -24.33
C ALA A 240 -0.21 6.43 -25.50
N GLU A 241 0.37 7.50 -26.05
CA GLU A 241 1.35 7.42 -27.14
C GLU A 241 2.60 6.62 -26.76
N ARG A 242 3.14 6.87 -25.55
CA ARG A 242 4.33 6.18 -25.04
C ARG A 242 4.05 4.73 -24.66
N SER A 243 2.83 4.44 -24.21
CA SER A 243 2.41 3.09 -23.79
C SER A 243 2.37 2.07 -24.94
N VAL A 244 2.52 2.52 -26.19
CA VAL A 244 2.75 1.63 -27.34
C VAL A 244 4.10 0.91 -27.23
N LYS A 245 5.10 1.55 -26.62
CA LYS A 245 6.47 1.03 -26.48
C LYS A 245 6.92 0.86 -25.03
N SER A 246 6.14 1.41 -24.08
CA SER A 246 6.42 1.45 -22.64
C SER A 246 5.26 0.83 -21.87
N ASN A 247 5.47 0.52 -20.59
CA ASN A 247 4.43 -0.02 -19.73
C ASN A 247 3.43 1.10 -19.33
N ALA A 248 2.16 0.94 -19.70
CA ALA A 248 1.09 1.89 -19.38
C ALA A 248 0.94 2.20 -17.89
N ILE A 249 1.17 1.21 -17.02
CA ILE A 249 1.12 1.37 -15.57
C ILE A 249 2.21 2.34 -15.10
N ALA A 250 3.44 2.19 -15.62
CA ALA A 250 4.56 3.05 -15.26
C ALA A 250 4.35 4.49 -15.74
N GLU A 251 3.85 4.65 -16.98
CA GLU A 251 3.53 5.97 -17.55
C GLU A 251 2.42 6.68 -16.74
N ASN A 252 1.37 5.96 -16.33
CA ASN A 252 0.29 6.48 -15.48
C ASN A 252 0.80 6.90 -14.10
N ARG A 253 1.59 6.05 -13.45
CA ARG A 253 2.21 6.34 -12.14
C ARG A 253 2.99 7.64 -12.18
N ALA A 254 3.89 7.79 -13.16
CA ALA A 254 4.71 8.99 -13.29
C ALA A 254 3.86 10.25 -13.53
N ALA A 255 2.85 10.18 -14.40
CA ALA A 255 1.95 11.31 -14.65
C ALA A 255 1.15 11.70 -13.39
N ILE A 256 0.56 10.72 -12.69
CA ILE A 256 -0.21 10.93 -11.45
C ILE A 256 0.68 11.57 -10.38
N LEU A 257 1.89 11.06 -10.18
CA LEU A 257 2.81 11.56 -9.17
C LEU A 257 3.24 13.01 -9.46
N VAL A 258 3.59 13.32 -10.71
CA VAL A 258 3.94 14.68 -11.14
C VAL A 258 2.78 15.66 -10.92
N VAL A 259 1.55 15.28 -11.30
CA VAL A 259 0.36 16.12 -11.11
C VAL A 259 0.04 16.30 -9.64
N THR A 260 0.27 15.29 -8.80
CA THR A 260 0.07 15.36 -7.35
C THR A 260 1.03 16.37 -6.71
N PHE A 261 2.32 16.29 -7.04
CA PHE A 261 3.30 17.25 -6.51
C PHE A 261 3.01 18.67 -7.00
N TYR A 262 2.56 18.85 -8.24
CA TYR A 262 2.13 20.15 -8.75
C TYR A 262 0.90 20.68 -8.00
N THR A 263 -0.11 19.83 -7.77
CA THR A 263 -1.34 20.15 -7.03
C THR A 263 -1.03 20.57 -5.58
N LEU A 264 -0.05 19.93 -4.94
CA LEU A 264 0.42 20.28 -3.59
C LEU A 264 1.38 21.49 -3.58
N GLY A 265 1.81 21.99 -4.74
CA GLY A 265 2.81 23.07 -4.84
C GLY A 265 4.22 22.67 -4.35
N LYS A 266 4.51 21.36 -4.30
CA LYS A 266 5.76 20.78 -3.79
C LYS A 266 6.74 20.46 -4.92
N SER A 267 8.01 20.30 -4.55
CA SER A 267 9.06 19.89 -5.47
C SER A 267 9.28 18.38 -5.41
N LEU A 268 9.48 17.76 -6.56
CA LEU A 268 9.88 16.35 -6.68
C LEU A 268 11.29 16.06 -6.13
N LYS A 269 12.04 17.09 -5.68
CA LYS A 269 13.39 16.94 -5.11
C LYS A 269 13.45 15.94 -3.95
N SER A 270 12.37 15.79 -3.17
CA SER A 270 12.33 14.80 -2.08
C SER A 270 12.39 13.36 -2.58
N LEU A 271 11.94 13.11 -3.81
CA LEU A 271 11.91 11.79 -4.46
C LEU A 271 13.09 11.55 -5.40
N ALA A 272 13.44 12.58 -6.17
CA ALA A 272 14.55 12.55 -7.13
C ALA A 272 15.46 13.76 -6.89
N PRO A 273 16.66 13.59 -6.30
CA PRO A 273 17.56 14.70 -5.98
C PRO A 273 17.85 15.62 -7.18
N ASP A 274 17.99 15.06 -8.38
CA ASP A 274 18.25 15.80 -9.62
C ASP A 274 17.10 16.73 -10.01
N ALA A 275 15.88 16.47 -9.52
CA ALA A 275 14.73 17.34 -9.69
C ALA A 275 14.90 18.73 -9.08
N ALA A 276 15.93 18.92 -8.25
CA ALA A 276 16.36 20.25 -7.80
C ALA A 276 16.71 21.19 -8.97
N THR A 277 17.18 20.66 -10.10
CA THR A 277 17.63 21.43 -11.27
C THR A 277 16.56 21.51 -12.38
N TRP A 278 15.44 20.82 -12.23
CA TRP A 278 14.41 20.78 -13.26
C TRP A 278 13.71 22.13 -13.47
N PRO A 279 13.24 22.44 -14.69
CA PRO A 279 12.47 23.65 -14.96
C PRO A 279 11.25 23.75 -14.04
N ARG A 280 10.97 24.92 -13.47
CA ARG A 280 9.80 25.07 -12.59
C ARG A 280 8.52 25.36 -13.40
N PRO A 281 7.40 24.67 -13.12
CA PRO A 281 6.11 25.03 -13.69
C PRO A 281 5.59 26.34 -13.08
N VAL A 282 4.73 27.03 -13.82
CA VAL A 282 4.02 28.20 -13.30
C VAL A 282 3.08 27.73 -12.19
N ARG A 283 3.20 28.29 -10.99
CA ARG A 283 2.35 27.92 -9.86
C ARG A 283 0.92 28.40 -10.08
N ARG A 284 -0.04 27.49 -9.90
CA ARG A 284 -1.48 27.77 -9.95
C ARG A 284 -2.18 26.94 -8.90
N THR A 285 -3.32 27.44 -8.43
CA THR A 285 -4.22 26.66 -7.59
C THR A 285 -4.96 25.67 -8.48
N VAL A 286 -4.68 24.38 -8.31
CA VAL A 286 -5.39 23.31 -9.02
C VAL A 286 -6.72 23.07 -8.31
N THR A 287 -7.80 22.95 -9.07
CA THR A 287 -9.15 22.78 -8.52
C THR A 287 -9.90 21.63 -9.17
N VAL A 288 -10.85 21.06 -8.42
CA VAL A 288 -11.90 20.17 -8.95
C VAL A 288 -13.23 20.71 -8.43
N SER A 289 -14.19 20.95 -9.32
CA SER A 289 -15.43 21.67 -9.02
C SER A 289 -15.18 23.04 -8.38
N GLY A 290 -14.12 23.73 -8.81
CA GLY A 290 -13.73 25.04 -8.27
C GLY A 290 -13.06 25.03 -6.89
N ARG A 291 -12.84 23.85 -6.29
CA ARG A 291 -12.27 23.68 -4.95
C ARG A 291 -10.85 23.09 -4.99
N ASP A 292 -9.91 23.71 -4.26
CA ASP A 292 -8.50 23.30 -4.25
C ASP A 292 -8.24 22.10 -3.35
N ASP A 293 -8.95 22.00 -2.24
CA ASP A 293 -8.94 20.86 -1.33
C ASP A 293 -9.40 19.57 -2.03
N PHE A 294 -10.44 19.65 -2.87
CA PHE A 294 -10.89 18.49 -3.66
C PHE A 294 -9.81 17.98 -4.61
N ALA A 295 -9.09 18.87 -5.29
CA ALA A 295 -7.98 18.47 -6.16
C ALA A 295 -6.87 17.78 -5.38
N LYS A 296 -6.54 18.28 -4.17
CA LYS A 296 -5.52 17.68 -3.29
C LYS A 296 -5.95 16.29 -2.82
N HIS A 297 -7.15 16.17 -2.27
CA HIS A 297 -7.75 14.89 -1.84
C HIS A 297 -7.76 13.87 -2.96
N PHE A 298 -8.25 14.25 -4.13
CA PHE A 298 -8.28 13.39 -5.31
C PHE A 298 -6.88 12.91 -5.72
N MET A 299 -5.92 13.83 -5.92
CA MET A 299 -4.62 13.47 -6.47
C MET A 299 -3.71 12.70 -5.50
N VAL A 300 -3.74 13.02 -4.21
CA VAL A 300 -3.00 12.24 -3.21
C VAL A 300 -3.60 10.85 -3.08
N SER A 301 -4.93 10.72 -3.03
CA SER A 301 -5.59 9.41 -2.97
C SER A 301 -5.32 8.55 -4.19
N ALA A 302 -5.30 9.17 -5.38
CA ALA A 302 -4.88 8.52 -6.62
C ALA A 302 -3.42 8.06 -6.56
N THR A 303 -2.51 8.87 -6.00
CA THR A 303 -1.10 8.50 -5.84
C THR A 303 -0.93 7.35 -4.85
N ILE A 304 -1.60 7.38 -3.71
CA ILE A 304 -1.56 6.31 -2.70
C ILE A 304 -2.01 4.99 -3.31
N ALA A 305 -3.14 5.00 -4.01
CA ALA A 305 -3.68 3.80 -4.68
C ALA A 305 -2.76 3.32 -5.81
N ALA A 306 -2.24 4.23 -6.66
CA ALA A 306 -1.39 3.88 -7.80
C ALA A 306 -0.02 3.30 -7.37
N TYR A 307 0.47 3.65 -6.18
CA TYR A 307 1.77 3.21 -5.66
C TYR A 307 1.67 2.17 -4.54
N ALA A 308 0.48 1.61 -4.29
CA ALA A 308 0.20 0.71 -3.17
C ALA A 308 1.03 -0.59 -3.15
N ASP A 309 1.56 -1.02 -4.28
CA ASP A 309 2.41 -2.21 -4.48
C ASP A 309 3.92 -1.88 -4.60
N THR A 310 4.27 -0.59 -4.43
CA THR A 310 5.65 -0.09 -4.59
C THR A 310 6.29 0.27 -3.25
N ALA A 311 7.59 0.59 -3.26
CA ALA A 311 8.30 1.06 -2.06
C ALA A 311 8.19 2.58 -1.82
N LEU A 312 7.19 3.27 -2.38
CA LEU A 312 7.09 4.72 -2.20
C LEU A 312 6.86 5.08 -0.71
N SER A 313 7.93 5.43 0.00
CA SER A 313 7.92 5.73 1.43
C SER A 313 7.22 7.04 1.79
N ASP A 314 7.08 7.93 0.80
CA ASP A 314 6.59 9.29 0.99
C ASP A 314 5.07 9.40 1.06
N VAL A 315 4.33 8.28 0.94
CA VAL A 315 2.87 8.24 1.06
C VAL A 315 2.37 8.88 2.35
N VAL A 316 3.03 8.62 3.49
CA VAL A 316 2.69 9.26 4.78
C VAL A 316 2.97 10.76 4.73
N GLY A 317 4.05 11.17 4.08
CA GLY A 317 4.40 12.58 3.88
C GLY A 317 3.37 13.32 3.03
N LEU A 318 2.95 12.72 1.90
CA LEU A 318 1.90 13.25 1.04
C LEU A 318 0.57 13.40 1.78
N TYR A 319 0.21 12.42 2.61
CA TYR A 319 -1.02 12.47 3.40
C TYR A 319 -0.99 13.60 4.47
N LYS A 320 0.17 13.85 5.09
CA LYS A 320 0.34 14.97 6.04
C LYS A 320 0.01 16.33 5.42
N GLU A 321 0.38 16.54 4.17
CA GLU A 321 0.14 17.81 3.47
C GLU A 321 -1.35 18.09 3.28
N ILE A 322 -2.17 17.03 3.12
CA ILE A 322 -3.62 17.16 3.14
C ILE A 322 -4.10 17.56 4.52
N GLU A 323 -3.66 16.88 5.59
CA GLU A 323 -4.07 17.21 6.96
C GLU A 323 -3.71 18.66 7.33
N ASP A 324 -2.51 19.13 6.96
CA ASP A 324 -2.07 20.50 7.22
C ASP A 324 -2.96 21.54 6.49
N SER A 325 -3.54 21.18 5.34
CA SER A 325 -4.49 22.04 4.61
C SER A 325 -5.87 22.11 5.25
N ARG A 326 -6.22 21.16 6.14
CA ARG A 326 -7.51 21.05 6.84
C ARG A 326 -7.54 21.72 8.21
N THR A 327 -6.47 22.39 8.64
CA THR A 327 -6.35 22.92 10.01
C THR A 327 -7.53 23.83 10.38
N GLY A 328 -8.53 23.28 11.08
CA GLY A 328 -9.73 23.98 11.56
C GLY A 328 -11.05 23.70 10.83
N SER A 329 -11.09 22.86 9.79
CA SER A 329 -12.31 22.66 8.98
C SER A 329 -13.31 21.62 9.51
N GLY A 330 -12.90 20.71 10.40
CA GLY A 330 -13.79 19.65 10.91
C GLY A 330 -13.96 18.45 9.96
N PHE A 331 -14.88 17.54 10.27
CA PHE A 331 -15.18 16.35 9.48
C PHE A 331 -15.98 16.72 8.22
N SER A 332 -15.61 16.15 7.07
CA SER A 332 -16.22 16.45 5.77
C SER A 332 -16.39 15.19 4.93
N PHE A 333 -17.64 14.88 4.55
CA PHE A 333 -17.95 13.83 3.57
C PHE A 333 -17.58 14.24 2.15
N ASN A 334 -17.47 15.54 1.87
CA ASN A 334 -16.95 16.04 0.60
C ASN A 334 -15.49 15.62 0.38
N ASP A 335 -14.67 15.73 1.43
CA ASP A 335 -13.27 15.32 1.40
C ASP A 335 -13.16 13.81 1.13
N ILE A 336 -14.04 13.03 1.77
CA ILE A 336 -14.15 11.58 1.54
C ILE A 336 -14.57 11.27 0.11
N ALA A 337 -15.54 11.98 -0.46
CA ALA A 337 -15.96 11.77 -1.84
C ALA A 337 -14.81 12.04 -2.83
N ALA A 338 -13.99 13.07 -2.58
CA ALA A 338 -12.79 13.34 -3.36
C ALA A 338 -11.72 12.26 -3.17
N ASP A 339 -11.50 11.80 -1.93
CA ASP A 339 -10.59 10.70 -1.63
C ASP A 339 -10.99 9.41 -2.36
N ARG A 340 -12.27 9.05 -2.31
CA ARG A 340 -12.83 7.85 -2.96
C ARG A 340 -12.71 7.92 -4.47
N ALA A 341 -13.06 9.06 -5.06
CA ALA A 341 -12.90 9.26 -6.50
C ALA A 341 -11.42 9.16 -6.93
N GLY A 342 -10.52 9.77 -6.17
CA GLY A 342 -9.08 9.69 -6.40
C GLY A 342 -8.53 8.27 -6.29
N THR A 343 -8.90 7.54 -5.22
CA THR A 343 -8.52 6.13 -5.04
C THR A 343 -8.95 5.28 -6.23
N ARG A 344 -10.19 5.39 -6.70
CA ARG A 344 -10.69 4.60 -7.83
C ARG A 344 -9.99 4.94 -9.14
N PHE A 345 -9.65 6.23 -9.33
CA PHE A 345 -8.83 6.66 -10.46
C PHE A 345 -7.43 6.02 -10.41
N GLY A 346 -6.77 6.06 -9.25
CA GLY A 346 -5.45 5.45 -9.04
C GLY A 346 -5.45 3.93 -9.21
N GLU A 347 -6.47 3.24 -8.67
CA GLU A 347 -6.69 1.80 -8.86
C GLU A 347 -6.80 1.45 -10.35
N LYS A 348 -7.69 2.12 -11.08
CA LYS A 348 -7.86 1.87 -12.54
C LYS A 348 -6.57 2.13 -13.31
N ALA A 349 -5.77 3.10 -12.89
CA ALA A 349 -4.51 3.46 -13.53
C ALA A 349 -3.45 2.34 -13.49
N VAL A 350 -3.56 1.41 -12.53
CA VAL A 350 -2.53 0.39 -12.27
C VAL A 350 -3.07 -1.05 -12.17
N ALA A 351 -4.39 -1.24 -12.26
CA ALA A 351 -5.03 -2.56 -12.09
C ALA A 351 -4.58 -3.60 -13.12
N SER A 352 -4.41 -3.19 -14.38
CA SER A 352 -3.84 -4.00 -15.47
C SER A 352 -3.32 -3.09 -16.58
N ILE A 353 -2.55 -3.62 -17.54
CA ILE A 353 -2.08 -2.84 -18.69
C ILE A 353 -3.28 -2.34 -19.51
N GLU A 354 -4.30 -3.16 -19.69
CA GLU A 354 -5.50 -2.84 -20.46
C GLU A 354 -6.31 -1.74 -19.79
N LEU A 355 -6.57 -1.84 -18.48
CA LEU A 355 -7.31 -0.81 -17.74
C LEU A 355 -6.52 0.51 -17.65
N ALA A 356 -5.19 0.42 -17.51
CA ALA A 356 -4.31 1.57 -17.54
C ALA A 356 -4.39 2.32 -18.88
N GLN A 357 -4.40 1.60 -20.02
CA GLN A 357 -4.56 2.18 -21.35
C GLN A 357 -5.97 2.74 -21.57
N GLN A 358 -7.02 2.06 -21.11
CA GLN A 358 -8.39 2.57 -21.17
C GLN A 358 -8.53 3.90 -20.42
N LEU A 359 -7.93 4.02 -19.24
CA LEU A 359 -7.90 5.27 -18.48
C LEU A 359 -7.18 6.38 -19.26
N GLN A 360 -6.01 6.07 -19.85
CA GLN A 360 -5.26 7.04 -20.65
C GLN A 360 -6.11 7.59 -21.81
N LEU A 361 -6.75 6.70 -22.58
CA LEU A 361 -7.61 7.08 -23.70
C LEU A 361 -8.83 7.89 -23.25
N ARG A 362 -9.48 7.46 -22.15
CA ARG A 362 -10.63 8.16 -21.59
C ARG A 362 -10.28 9.57 -21.11
N VAL A 363 -9.14 9.74 -20.46
CA VAL A 363 -8.67 11.05 -20.01
C VAL A 363 -8.19 11.91 -21.19
N ALA A 364 -7.54 11.29 -22.19
CA ALA A 364 -7.03 11.98 -23.37
C ALA A 364 -8.14 12.54 -24.28
N SER A 365 -9.36 11.99 -24.24
CA SER A 365 -10.51 12.52 -24.98
C SER A 365 -11.09 13.80 -24.38
N GLY A 366 -10.64 14.17 -23.17
CA GLY A 366 -11.08 15.36 -22.44
C GLY A 366 -11.90 15.01 -21.21
N LEU A 367 -11.88 15.92 -20.24
CA LEU A 367 -12.58 15.76 -18.97
C LEU A 367 -13.37 17.02 -18.63
N LYS A 368 -14.42 16.81 -17.84
CA LYS A 368 -15.08 17.84 -17.03
C LYS A 368 -14.86 17.54 -15.56
N ASP A 369 -15.05 18.53 -14.69
CA ASP A 369 -14.94 18.30 -13.25
C ASP A 369 -15.92 17.22 -12.74
N SER A 370 -17.10 17.10 -13.36
CA SER A 370 -18.08 16.04 -13.07
C SER A 370 -17.62 14.63 -13.48
N ASP A 371 -16.58 14.51 -14.30
CA ASP A 371 -15.96 13.22 -14.59
C ASP A 371 -15.03 12.78 -13.45
N LEU A 372 -14.54 13.73 -12.63
CA LEU A 372 -13.57 13.50 -11.56
C LEU A 372 -14.19 13.51 -10.17
N MET A 373 -15.28 14.26 -9.95
CA MET A 373 -15.93 14.40 -8.65
C MET A 373 -17.42 14.08 -8.75
N PRO A 374 -17.97 13.24 -7.86
CA PRO A 374 -19.40 12.96 -7.84
C PRO A 374 -20.19 14.20 -7.40
N PRO A 375 -21.52 14.21 -7.57
CA PRO A 375 -22.37 15.22 -6.92
C PRO A 375 -22.08 15.28 -5.42
N TRP A 376 -21.69 16.46 -4.94
CA TRP A 376 -21.15 16.66 -3.60
C TRP A 376 -21.89 17.76 -2.80
N SER A 377 -22.69 18.60 -3.45
CA SER A 377 -23.31 19.78 -2.83
C SER A 377 -24.24 19.47 -1.65
N ASP A 378 -24.77 18.25 -1.58
CA ASP A 378 -25.68 17.77 -0.54
C ASP A 378 -24.96 16.94 0.55
N LEU A 379 -23.66 16.66 0.40
CA LEU A 379 -22.91 15.90 1.39
C LEU A 379 -22.58 16.79 2.61
N PRO A 380 -22.74 16.29 3.84
CA PRO A 380 -22.43 17.07 5.03
C PRO A 380 -20.93 17.38 5.14
N GLU A 381 -20.60 18.63 5.40
CA GLU A 381 -19.23 19.09 5.61
C GLU A 381 -19.10 20.04 6.79
N SER A 382 -17.86 20.33 7.16
CA SER A 382 -17.49 21.24 8.25
C SER A 382 -18.06 20.90 9.63
N MET A 383 -18.27 19.62 9.91
CA MET A 383 -18.87 19.17 11.17
C MET A 383 -17.82 19.06 12.27
N SER A 384 -18.14 19.55 13.47
CA SER A 384 -17.33 19.24 14.66
C SER A 384 -17.36 17.75 14.97
N GLU A 385 -16.40 17.25 15.75
CA GLU A 385 -16.41 15.85 16.19
C GLU A 385 -17.68 15.52 17.00
N VAL A 386 -18.16 16.48 17.80
CA VAL A 386 -19.39 16.34 18.59
C VAL A 386 -20.60 16.22 17.68
N GLU A 387 -20.72 17.09 16.69
CA GLU A 387 -21.82 17.04 15.71
C GLU A 387 -21.77 15.75 14.90
N PHE A 388 -20.59 15.35 14.42
CA PHE A 388 -20.40 14.10 13.69
C PHE A 388 -20.87 12.90 14.52
N LYS A 389 -20.47 12.81 15.79
CA LYS A 389 -20.90 11.73 16.70
C LYS A 389 -22.40 11.76 16.94
N GLN A 390 -23.00 12.94 17.11
CA GLN A 390 -24.46 13.08 17.30
C GLN A 390 -25.26 12.64 16.06
N ARG A 391 -24.83 13.03 14.87
CA ARG A 391 -25.55 12.77 13.61
C ARG A 391 -25.30 11.37 13.05
N PHE A 392 -24.08 10.88 13.15
CA PHE A 392 -23.64 9.65 12.47
C PHE A 392 -23.27 8.52 13.41
N GLY A 393 -23.14 8.76 14.72
CA GLY A 393 -22.86 7.72 15.72
C GLY A 393 -21.39 7.25 15.76
N GLY A 394 -20.51 7.85 14.96
CA GLY A 394 -19.11 7.42 14.80
C GLY A 394 -18.87 6.62 13.52
N ILE A 395 -17.61 6.28 13.26
CA ILE A 395 -17.17 5.60 12.02
C ILE A 395 -17.70 4.17 11.86
N ASP A 396 -18.08 3.52 12.97
CA ASP A 396 -18.61 2.14 12.96
C ASP A 396 -20.13 2.10 13.08
N ALA A 397 -20.80 3.25 13.03
CA ALA A 397 -22.24 3.31 13.18
C ALA A 397 -22.97 3.12 11.82
N PRO A 398 -24.20 2.57 11.81
CA PRO A 398 -24.95 2.32 10.58
C PRO A 398 -25.14 3.56 9.70
N ALA A 399 -25.40 4.73 10.30
CA ALA A 399 -25.62 5.97 9.56
C ALA A 399 -24.37 6.42 8.79
N TYR A 400 -23.19 6.30 9.41
CA TYR A 400 -21.92 6.55 8.71
C TYR A 400 -21.73 5.57 7.54
N ARG A 401 -21.91 4.27 7.77
CA ARG A 401 -21.76 3.25 6.72
C ARG A 401 -22.71 3.49 5.54
N GLN A 402 -23.95 3.91 5.80
CA GLN A 402 -24.90 4.24 4.75
C GLN A 402 -24.43 5.44 3.92
N MET A 403 -23.90 6.50 4.57
CA MET A 403 -23.33 7.65 3.85
C MET A 403 -22.12 7.24 3.01
N MET A 404 -21.27 6.35 3.52
CA MET A 404 -20.13 5.81 2.75
C MET A 404 -20.59 5.03 1.53
N GLN A 405 -21.61 4.18 1.66
CA GLN A 405 -22.18 3.43 0.54
C GLN A 405 -22.77 4.36 -0.53
N GLU A 406 -23.46 5.42 -0.12
CA GLU A 406 -23.98 6.45 -1.04
C GLU A 406 -22.83 7.13 -1.81
N ILE A 407 -21.76 7.52 -1.12
CA ILE A 407 -20.57 8.11 -1.76
C ILE A 407 -19.94 7.12 -2.74
N ASP A 408 -19.73 5.87 -2.33
CA ASP A 408 -19.15 4.82 -3.17
C ASP A 408 -20.01 4.58 -4.44
N GLN A 409 -21.34 4.59 -4.30
CA GLN A 409 -22.26 4.47 -5.43
C GLN A 409 -22.11 5.65 -6.41
N ARG A 410 -22.07 6.89 -5.89
CA ARG A 410 -21.86 8.09 -6.74
C ARG A 410 -20.51 8.07 -7.45
N VAL A 411 -19.46 7.61 -6.78
CA VAL A 411 -18.13 7.48 -7.36
C VAL A 411 -18.11 6.41 -8.47
N SER A 412 -18.84 5.30 -8.30
CA SER A 412 -18.84 4.18 -9.25
C SER A 412 -19.30 4.55 -10.68
N ILE A 413 -20.07 5.62 -10.83
CA ILE A 413 -20.62 6.09 -12.10
C ILE A 413 -19.83 7.25 -12.73
N LEU A 414 -18.70 7.65 -12.13
CA LEU A 414 -17.89 8.74 -12.64
C LEU A 414 -17.40 8.47 -14.06
N GLY A 415 -17.55 9.46 -14.93
CA GLY A 415 -17.22 9.34 -16.35
C GLY A 415 -15.75 8.99 -16.60
N VAL A 416 -14.81 9.38 -15.72
CA VAL A 416 -13.39 9.02 -15.88
C VAL A 416 -13.12 7.52 -15.67
N LEU A 417 -14.01 6.82 -14.97
CA LEU A 417 -13.88 5.40 -14.65
C LEU A 417 -14.47 4.48 -15.74
N HIS A 418 -15.09 5.02 -16.80
CA HIS A 418 -15.72 4.25 -17.87
C HIS A 418 -15.14 4.58 -19.25
#